data_AF-A0A9Q3JU13-F1
#
_entry.id   AF-A0A9Q3JU13-F1
#
_cell.length_a   1.000
_cell.length_b   1.000
_cell.length_c   1.000
_cell.angle_alpha   90.00
_cell.angle_beta   90.00
_cell.angle_gamma   90.00
#
_symmetry.space_group_name_H-M   'P 1'
#
loop_
_entity.id
_entity.type
_entity.pdbx_description
1 polymer ?
#
loop_
_entity_poly.entity_id
_entity_poly.type
_entity_poly.pdbx_seq_one_letter_code
_entity_poly.pdbx_strand_id
1 'polypeptide(L)'
;MWQKDVAEYCKTCDRCQKANKSIGKRLRIMIKIQEPSRPWEIGHMDWVTGLPPGGDRSYNACVVIVDRFSKTLIFLPFHKDYTAMDMSQGLFEVKRAWHSVNWDSLMEGSKIW
;
A
#
# COMPACT_ATOMS: atom_id res chain seq x y z
N MET A 1 -42.44 -24.44 10.73
CA MET A 1 -41.90 -25.60 11.46
C MET A 1 -40.57 -26.03 10.82
N TRP A 2 -40.57 -26.46 9.54
CA TRP A 2 -39.38 -26.91 8.80
C TRP A 2 -38.17 -25.93 8.74
N GLN A 3 -38.41 -24.61 8.74
CA GLN A 3 -37.32 -23.62 8.68
C GLN A 3 -36.37 -23.69 9.91
N LYS A 4 -36.91 -24.03 11.08
CA LYS A 4 -36.10 -24.17 12.31
C LYS A 4 -35.22 -25.41 12.22
N ASP A 5 -35.77 -26.51 11.74
CA ASP A 5 -35.07 -27.79 11.60
C ASP A 5 -33.94 -27.69 10.58
N VAL A 6 -34.19 -27.01 9.45
CA VAL A 6 -33.16 -26.74 8.43
C VAL A 6 -32.05 -25.84 9.00
N ALA A 7 -32.39 -24.83 9.80
CA ALA A 7 -31.39 -23.96 10.42
C ALA A 7 -30.52 -24.71 11.46
N GLU A 8 -31.12 -25.59 12.26
CA GLU A 8 -30.43 -26.45 13.23
C GLU A 8 -29.47 -27.43 12.53
N TYR A 9 -29.94 -28.05 11.44
CA TYR A 9 -29.14 -28.95 10.61
C TYR A 9 -27.95 -28.22 9.96
N CYS A 10 -28.17 -27.04 9.36
CA CYS A 10 -27.11 -26.25 8.74
C CYS A 10 -26.05 -25.75 9.76
N LYS A 11 -26.42 -25.56 11.03
CA LYS A 11 -25.49 -25.21 12.12
C LYS A 11 -24.59 -26.38 12.54
N THR A 12 -25.12 -27.60 12.53
CA THR A 12 -24.43 -28.81 13.00
C THR A 12 -23.70 -29.56 11.90
N CYS A 13 -24.08 -29.36 10.64
CA CYS A 13 -23.47 -30.03 9.49
C CYS A 13 -22.07 -29.47 9.17
N ASP A 14 -21.04 -30.31 9.32
CA ASP A 14 -19.64 -30.00 9.03
C ASP A 14 -19.42 -29.48 7.59
N ARG A 15 -20.08 -30.09 6.61
CA ARG A 15 -19.99 -29.69 5.20
C ARG A 15 -20.54 -28.28 4.99
N CYS A 16 -21.66 -27.94 5.62
CA CYS A 16 -22.25 -26.60 5.55
C CYS A 16 -21.39 -25.56 6.27
N GLN A 17 -20.83 -25.90 7.44
CA GLN A 17 -19.97 -25.00 8.20
C GLN A 17 -18.64 -24.71 7.48
N LYS A 18 -18.08 -25.69 6.76
CA LYS A 18 -16.86 -25.52 5.95
C LYS A 18 -17.13 -24.72 4.67
N ALA A 19 -18.23 -24.99 3.97
CA ALA A 19 -18.57 -24.31 2.72
C ALA A 19 -19.05 -22.86 2.95
N ASN A 20 -19.86 -22.64 3.98
CA ASN A 20 -20.45 -21.35 4.32
C ASN A 20 -19.87 -20.81 5.63
N LYS A 21 -18.54 -20.86 5.76
CA LYS A 21 -17.87 -20.29 6.93
C LYS A 21 -18.24 -18.82 7.01
N SER A 22 -18.92 -18.42 8.09
CA SER A 22 -19.19 -17.01 8.30
C SER A 22 -17.86 -16.27 8.36
N ILE A 23 -17.70 -15.27 7.50
CA ILE A 23 -16.60 -14.31 7.61
C ILE A 23 -16.96 -13.44 8.83
N GLY A 24 -16.73 -13.98 10.03
CA GLY A 24 -17.15 -13.39 11.30
C GLY A 24 -16.45 -12.09 11.65
N LYS A 25 -15.53 -11.61 10.81
CA LYS A 25 -15.04 -10.25 10.91
C LYS A 25 -15.96 -9.36 10.10
N ARG A 26 -16.78 -8.57 10.80
CA ARG A 26 -17.30 -7.30 10.28
C ARG A 26 -16.18 -6.67 9.46
N LEU A 27 -16.50 -6.31 8.21
CA LEU A 27 -15.68 -5.41 7.40
C LEU A 27 -15.15 -4.33 8.33
N ARG A 28 -13.83 -4.37 8.57
CA ARG A 28 -13.14 -3.45 9.47
C ARG A 28 -13.51 -2.05 9.00
N ILE A 29 -13.93 -1.19 9.93
CA ILE A 29 -14.21 0.22 9.64
C ILE A 29 -12.97 0.76 8.94
N MET A 30 -13.13 1.32 7.73
CA MET A 30 -12.03 2.01 7.06
C MET A 30 -11.56 3.13 7.99
N ILE A 31 -10.36 3.00 8.52
CA ILE A 31 -9.73 4.06 9.30
C ILE A 31 -9.39 5.15 8.30
N LYS A 32 -10.06 6.30 8.42
CA LYS A 32 -9.76 7.45 7.58
C LYS A 32 -8.40 8.01 8.02
N ILE A 33 -7.45 8.04 7.10
CA ILE A 33 -6.17 8.73 7.31
C ILE A 33 -6.49 10.23 7.44
N GLN A 34 -5.91 10.91 8.43
CA GLN A 34 -6.10 12.35 8.66
C GLN A 34 -5.77 13.16 7.41
N GLU A 35 -6.62 14.11 7.04
CA GLU A 35 -6.38 14.93 5.84
C GLU A 35 -5.15 15.82 6.08
N PRO A 36 -4.17 15.84 5.16
CA PRO A 36 -3.02 16.73 5.29
C PRO A 36 -3.44 18.19 5.17
N SER A 37 -2.74 19.07 5.90
CA SER A 37 -2.94 20.51 5.90
C SER A 37 -1.98 21.25 4.96
N ARG A 38 -0.83 20.62 4.68
CA ARG A 38 0.24 21.17 3.83
C ARG A 38 0.77 20.11 2.85
N PRO A 39 1.34 20.52 1.71
CA PRO A 39 2.03 19.60 0.81
C PRO A 39 3.11 18.79 1.54
N TRP A 40 3.24 17.52 1.18
CA TRP A 40 4.26 16.59 1.70
C TRP A 40 4.18 16.29 3.20
N GLU A 41 3.03 16.55 3.83
CA GLU A 41 2.79 16.17 5.23
C GLU A 41 2.49 14.66 5.36
N ILE A 42 1.68 14.14 4.42
CA ILE A 42 1.27 12.75 4.33
C ILE A 42 1.46 12.32 2.89
N GLY A 43 2.22 11.25 2.67
CA GLY A 43 2.46 10.71 1.35
C GLY A 43 2.33 9.20 1.32
N HIS A 44 1.95 8.69 0.16
CA HIS A 44 1.85 7.27 -0.11
C HIS A 44 3.08 6.84 -0.87
N MET A 45 3.69 5.72 -0.50
CA MET A 45 4.82 5.14 -1.23
C MET A 45 4.46 3.72 -1.62
N ASP A 46 4.57 3.40 -2.90
CA ASP A 46 4.27 2.07 -3.41
C ASP A 46 5.26 1.62 -4.48
N TRP A 47 5.42 0.30 -4.60
CA TRP A 47 6.28 -0.36 -5.57
C TRP A 47 5.48 -0.84 -6.76
N VAL A 48 5.81 -0.32 -7.94
CA VAL A 48 5.33 -0.88 -9.20
C VAL A 48 6.41 -1.80 -9.74
N THR A 49 6.12 -3.10 -9.79
CA THR A 49 7.06 -4.13 -10.26
C THR A 49 6.51 -4.86 -11.48
N GLY A 50 7.37 -5.57 -12.21
CA GLY A 50 6.97 -6.34 -13.39
C GLY A 50 6.75 -5.47 -14.63
N LEU A 51 7.37 -4.29 -14.67
CA LEU A 51 7.38 -3.45 -15.85
C LEU A 51 8.31 -4.06 -16.91
N PRO A 52 7.98 -3.93 -18.21
CA PRO A 52 8.92 -4.27 -19.26
C PRO A 52 10.20 -3.45 -19.09
N PRO A 53 11.40 -4.04 -19.26
CA PRO A 53 12.66 -3.32 -19.14
C PRO A 53 12.70 -2.10 -20.07
N GLY A 54 12.95 -0.93 -19.51
CA GLY A 54 12.88 0.34 -20.25
C GLY A 54 14.05 1.28 -19.98
N GLY A 55 14.33 2.14 -20.98
CA GLY A 55 15.41 3.14 -20.97
C GLY A 55 16.82 2.54 -21.07
N ASP A 56 17.82 3.41 -21.06
CA ASP A 56 19.24 3.02 -21.27
C ASP A 56 19.76 2.02 -20.22
N ARG A 57 19.17 2.04 -19.03
CA ARG A 57 19.55 1.17 -17.91
C ARG A 57 18.64 -0.04 -17.74
N SER A 58 17.61 -0.21 -18.57
CA SER A 58 16.70 -1.37 -18.54
C SER A 58 16.02 -1.58 -17.17
N TYR A 59 15.51 -0.51 -16.57
CA TYR A 59 14.76 -0.58 -15.31
C TYR A 59 13.46 -1.36 -15.51
N ASN A 60 13.10 -2.20 -14.53
CA ASN A 60 11.92 -3.09 -14.59
C ASN A 60 10.98 -2.93 -13.38
N ALA A 61 11.27 -1.95 -12.52
CA ALA A 61 10.44 -1.55 -11.39
C ALA A 61 10.54 -0.03 -11.17
N CYS A 62 9.60 0.53 -10.42
CA CYS A 62 9.73 1.88 -9.90
C CYS A 62 9.08 2.03 -8.52
N VAL A 63 9.60 2.97 -7.74
CA VAL A 63 8.93 3.48 -6.54
C VAL A 63 8.15 4.71 -6.93
N VAL A 64 6.89 4.74 -6.52
CA VAL A 64 6.02 5.88 -6.69
C VAL A 64 5.78 6.49 -5.33
N ILE A 65 6.12 7.76 -5.18
CA ILE A 65 5.82 8.55 -3.99
C ILE A 65 4.76 9.57 -4.38
N VAL A 66 3.63 9.58 -3.68
CA VAL A 66 2.49 10.44 -3.97
C VAL A 66 2.20 11.33 -2.79
N ASP A 67 2.19 12.65 -3.00
CA ASP A 67 1.70 13.59 -2.01
C ASP A 67 0.17 13.53 -1.93
N ARG A 68 -0.37 13.30 -0.75
CA ARG A 68 -1.82 13.17 -0.56
C ARG A 68 -2.54 14.50 -0.74
N PHE A 69 -1.89 15.62 -0.41
CA PHE A 69 -2.46 16.97 -0.50
C PHE A 69 -2.54 17.47 -1.94
N SER A 70 -1.38 17.58 -2.62
CA SER A 70 -1.29 18.15 -3.97
C SER A 70 -1.52 17.15 -5.10
N LYS A 71 -1.52 15.84 -4.81
CA LYS A 71 -1.49 14.74 -5.80
C LYS A 71 -0.24 14.76 -6.70
N THR A 72 0.81 15.47 -6.29
CA THR A 72 2.10 15.44 -6.98
C THR A 72 2.76 14.07 -6.79
N LEU A 73 3.40 13.56 -7.83
CA LEU A 73 4.06 12.25 -7.82
C LEU A 73 5.56 12.39 -8.11
N ILE A 74 6.35 11.53 -7.47
CA ILE A 74 7.77 11.31 -7.78
C ILE A 74 7.92 9.85 -8.18
N PHE A 75 8.47 9.63 -9.37
CA PHE A 75 8.79 8.30 -9.90
C PHE A 75 10.28 8.06 -9.82
N LEU A 76 10.67 7.00 -9.13
CA LEU A 76 12.05 6.58 -8.99
C LEU A 76 12.25 5.25 -9.70
N PRO A 77 13.03 5.20 -10.80
CA PRO A 77 13.26 3.97 -11.52
C PRO A 77 14.21 3.06 -10.74
N PHE A 78 13.87 1.78 -10.66
CA PHE A 78 14.61 0.76 -9.91
C PHE A 78 14.64 -0.56 -10.67
N HIS A 79 15.49 -1.48 -10.23
CA HIS A 79 15.35 -2.87 -10.62
C HIS A 79 14.68 -3.67 -9.50
N LYS A 80 13.92 -4.68 -9.89
CA LYS A 80 13.25 -5.62 -8.98
C LYS A 80 14.21 -6.27 -7.98
N ASP A 81 15.46 -6.48 -8.39
CA ASP A 81 16.47 -7.19 -7.62
C ASP A 81 17.30 -6.25 -6.72
N TYR A 82 16.93 -4.96 -6.64
CA TYR A 82 17.62 -4.01 -5.77
C TYR A 82 17.39 -4.34 -4.29
N THR A 83 18.45 -4.19 -3.51
CA THR A 83 18.38 -4.37 -2.07
C THR A 83 17.82 -3.12 -1.39
N ALA A 84 17.40 -3.24 -0.14
CA ALA A 84 16.97 -2.09 0.66
C ALA A 84 18.07 -0.99 0.76
N MET A 85 19.34 -1.37 0.66
CA MET A 85 20.46 -0.43 0.66
C MET A 85 20.53 0.39 -0.63
N ASP A 86 20.36 -0.27 -1.78
CA ASP A 86 20.33 0.39 -3.09
C ASP A 86 19.15 1.36 -3.19
N MET A 87 18.00 0.95 -2.64
CA MET A 87 16.81 1.81 -2.52
C MET A 87 17.06 3.04 -1.67
N SER A 88 17.68 2.84 -0.49
CA SER A 88 18.03 3.92 0.44
C SER A 88 18.91 4.96 -0.23
N GLN A 89 19.94 4.53 -0.97
CA GLN A 89 20.81 5.43 -1.74
C GLN A 89 20.03 6.23 -2.79
N GLY A 90 19.16 5.57 -3.57
CA GLY A 90 18.32 6.25 -4.56
C GLY A 90 17.39 7.29 -3.93
N LEU A 91 16.77 6.97 -2.80
CA LEU A 91 15.95 7.90 -2.02
C LEU A 91 16.75 9.08 -1.47
N PHE A 92 18.00 8.87 -1.04
CA PHE A 92 18.87 9.96 -0.58
C PHE A 92 19.21 10.94 -1.70
N GLU A 93 19.48 10.47 -2.92
CA GLU A 93 19.71 11.36 -4.07
C GLU A 93 18.50 12.25 -4.34
N VAL A 94 17.31 11.66 -4.28
CA VAL A 94 16.05 12.37 -4.55
C VAL A 94 15.74 13.35 -3.42
N LYS A 95 16.04 12.97 -2.17
CA LYS A 95 15.98 13.86 -1.02
C LYS A 95 16.85 15.10 -1.21
N ARG A 96 18.04 14.93 -1.81
CA ARG A 96 18.92 16.05 -2.15
C ARG A 96 18.39 16.91 -3.28
N ALA A 97 17.76 16.32 -4.29
CA ALA A 97 17.22 17.06 -5.44
C ALA A 97 15.95 17.87 -5.10
N TRP A 98 15.12 17.36 -4.18
CA TRP A 98 13.80 17.94 -3.87
C TRP A 98 13.76 18.58 -2.49
N HIS A 99 14.31 19.79 -2.37
CA HIS A 99 14.34 20.55 -1.12
C HIS A 99 12.96 21.04 -0.64
N SER A 100 11.97 21.11 -1.53
CA SER A 100 10.60 21.53 -1.19
C SER A 100 9.76 20.45 -0.50
N VAL A 101 10.26 19.21 -0.46
CA VAL A 101 9.58 18.07 0.15
C VAL A 101 10.01 17.94 1.61
N ASN A 102 9.04 17.78 2.51
CA ASN A 102 9.32 17.48 3.90
C ASN A 102 9.61 15.97 4.09
N TRP A 103 10.81 15.56 3.70
CA TRP A 103 11.24 14.16 3.72
C TRP A 103 11.22 13.53 5.11
N ASP A 104 11.43 14.30 6.17
CA ASP A 104 11.46 13.77 7.53
C ASP A 104 10.04 13.42 8.01
N SER A 105 9.03 14.21 7.60
CA SER A 105 7.62 13.85 7.83
C SER A 105 7.17 12.70 6.92
N LEU A 106 7.65 12.66 5.68
CA LEU A 106 7.31 11.60 4.74
C LEU A 106 7.88 10.24 5.15
N MET A 107 9.13 10.17 5.64
CA MET A 107 9.80 8.92 6.01
C MET A 107 9.42 8.41 7.41
N GLU A 108 8.52 9.10 8.10
CA GLU A 108 7.95 8.65 9.37
C GLU A 108 6.95 7.51 9.11
N GLY A 109 7.25 6.30 9.58
CA GLY A 109 6.48 5.08 9.25
C GLY A 109 4.99 5.07 9.67
N SER A 110 4.53 6.07 10.42
CA SER A 110 3.11 6.30 10.73
C SER A 110 2.35 7.02 9.61
N LYS A 111 3.06 7.63 8.65
CA LYS A 111 2.51 8.49 7.59
C LYS A 111 2.73 7.93 6.18
N ILE A 112 3.44 6.80 6.05
CA ILE A 112 3.58 6.01 4.82
C ILE A 112 2.60 4.82 4.90
N TRP A 113 1.40 4.98 4.36
CA TRP A 113 0.44 3.89 4.15
C TRP A 113 -0.37 4.18 2.90
#